data_AF-A0A7Y5J502-F1
#
_entry.id   AF-A0A7Y5J502-F1
#
_cell.length_a   1.000
_cell.length_b   1.000
_cell.length_c   1.000
_cell.angle_alpha   90.00
_cell.angle_beta   90.00
_cell.angle_gamma   90.00
#
_symmetry.space_group_name_H-M   'P 1'
#
loop_
_entity.id
_entity.type
_entity.pdbx_description
1 polymer ?
#
loop_
_entity_poly.entity_id
_entity_poly.type
_entity_poly.pdbx_seq_one_letter_code
_entity_poly.pdbx_strand_id
1 'polypeptide(L)'
;MKSLTIHNIENEIAAAIEKMAHTTGLSQNKVVKKLLRKALELEEPTPEKPKRDVSAFVGVWTPEEAVAFEQSQAVFKKVDEAMWS
;
A
#
# COMPACT_ATOMS: atom_id res chain seq x y z
N MET A 1 -1.60 18.54 24.35
CA MET A 1 -1.66 18.88 22.91
C MET A 1 -0.80 20.10 22.68
N LYS A 2 0.08 20.09 21.67
CA LYS A 2 0.78 21.29 21.22
C LYS A 2 0.14 21.72 19.90
N SER A 3 -0.32 22.97 19.83
CA SER A 3 -0.88 23.55 18.61
C SER A 3 0.19 24.40 17.94
N LEU A 4 0.30 24.30 16.62
CA LEU A 4 1.17 25.14 15.79
C LEU A 4 0.29 25.83 14.76
N THR A 5 0.30 27.15 14.78
CA THR A 5 -0.36 27.99 13.77
C THR A 5 0.72 28.64 12.93
N ILE A 6 0.65 28.45 11.61
CA ILE A 6 1.57 29.09 10.67
C ILE A 6 0.84 30.33 10.12
N HIS A 7 1.33 31.51 10.50
CA HIS A 7 0.79 32.77 9.99
C HIS A 7 1.45 33.13 8.67
N ASN A 8 0.67 33.76 7.78
CA ASN A 8 1.16 34.36 6.55
C ASN A 8 1.87 33.38 5.59
N ILE A 9 1.38 32.14 5.52
CA ILE A 9 1.87 31.13 4.56
C ILE A 9 1.59 31.59 3.13
N GLU A 10 2.59 31.44 2.26
CA GLU A 10 2.44 31.77 0.85
C GLU A 10 1.37 30.89 0.20
N ASN A 11 0.54 31.50 -0.66
CA ASN A 11 -0.55 30.79 -1.34
C ASN A 11 -0.07 29.57 -2.13
N GLU A 12 1.14 29.64 -2.70
CA GLU A 12 1.76 28.53 -3.42
C GLU A 12 2.01 27.32 -2.50
N ILE A 13 2.52 27.56 -1.30
CA ILE A 13 2.79 26.49 -0.32
C ILE A 13 1.47 25.91 0.19
N ALA A 14 0.48 26.76 0.48
CA ALA A 14 -0.85 26.30 0.90
C ALA A 14 -1.50 25.41 -0.17
N ALA A 15 -1.46 25.82 -1.44
CA ALA A 15 -1.98 25.05 -2.57
C ALA A 15 -1.23 23.73 -2.76
N ALA A 16 0.11 23.73 -2.59
CA ALA A 16 0.90 22.51 -2.68
C ALA A 16 0.56 21.50 -1.57
N ILE A 17 0.35 21.97 -0.34
CA ILE A 17 -0.07 21.12 0.80
C ILE A 17 -1.45 20.53 0.53
N GLU A 18 -2.40 21.33 0.05
CA GLU A 18 -3.76 20.88 -0.25
C GLU A 18 -3.79 19.85 -1.38
N LYS A 19 -3.05 20.11 -2.47
CA LYS A 19 -2.91 19.15 -3.57
C LYS A 19 -2.32 17.83 -3.08
N MET A 20 -1.27 17.87 -2.26
CA MET A 20 -0.65 16.67 -1.71
C MET A 20 -1.59 15.91 -0.76
N ALA A 21 -2.36 16.63 0.04
CA ALA A 21 -3.41 16.05 0.90
C ALA A 21 -4.45 15.29 0.06
N HIS A 22 -4.92 15.90 -1.04
CA HIS A 22 -5.87 15.27 -1.95
C HIS A 22 -5.29 14.03 -2.65
N THR A 23 -4.06 14.11 -3.18
CA THR A 23 -3.41 12.97 -3.88
C THR A 23 -3.10 11.81 -2.94
N THR A 24 -2.72 12.09 -1.69
CA THR A 24 -2.34 11.04 -0.72
C THR A 24 -3.52 10.54 0.13
N GLY A 25 -4.69 11.19 0.06
CA GLY A 25 -5.83 10.92 0.94
C GLY A 25 -5.56 11.23 2.41
N LEU A 26 -4.56 12.06 2.71
CA LEU A 26 -4.19 12.46 4.06
C LEU A 26 -4.76 13.84 4.38
N SER A 27 -5.01 14.14 5.67
CA SER A 27 -5.35 15.51 6.06
C SER A 27 -4.13 16.44 5.91
N GLN A 28 -4.36 17.72 5.65
CA GLN A 28 -3.29 18.73 5.55
C GLN A 28 -2.35 18.69 6.76
N ASN A 29 -2.89 18.52 7.97
CA ASN A 29 -2.10 18.38 9.19
C ASN A 29 -1.17 17.15 9.19
N LYS A 30 -1.60 16.02 8.61
CA LYS A 30 -0.75 14.83 8.45
C LYS A 30 0.35 15.07 7.40
N VAL A 31 0.03 15.77 6.31
CA VAL A 31 0.99 16.15 5.28
C VAL A 31 2.08 17.06 5.87
N VAL A 32 1.69 18.13 6.58
CA VAL A 32 2.63 19.06 7.24
C VAL A 32 3.53 18.32 8.22
N LYS A 33 2.97 17.42 9.06
CA LYS A 33 3.77 16.59 9.97
C LYS A 33 4.77 15.72 9.21
N LYS A 34 4.37 15.10 8.09
CA LYS A 34 5.27 14.27 7.28
C LYS A 34 6.41 15.10 6.67
N LEU A 35 6.10 16.28 6.14
CA LEU A 35 7.08 17.21 5.59
C LEU A 35 8.07 17.69 6.66
N LEU A 36 7.58 18.05 7.86
CA LEU A 36 8.44 18.44 8.98
C LEU A 36 9.33 17.29 9.46
N ARG A 37 8.79 16.07 9.56
CA ARG A 37 9.61 14.90 9.93
C ARG A 37 10.71 14.64 8.92
N LYS A 38 10.42 14.75 7.63
CA LYS A 38 11.40 14.61 6.56
C LYS A 38 12.47 15.70 6.61
N ALA A 39 12.07 16.96 6.78
CA ALA A 39 12.99 18.11 6.85
C ALA A 39 13.90 18.09 8.09
N LEU A 40 13.42 17.52 9.20
CA LEU A 40 14.17 17.37 10.45
C LEU A 40 14.93 16.05 10.53
N GLU A 41 14.94 15.24 9.46
CA GLU A 41 15.56 13.91 9.42
C GLU A 41 15.04 12.97 10.53
N LEU A 42 13.79 13.17 10.95
CA LEU A 42 13.06 12.37 11.94
C LEU A 42 12.21 11.27 11.29
N GLU A 43 12.53 10.89 10.05
CA GLU A 43 11.97 9.70 9.43
C GLU A 43 12.50 8.49 10.21
N GLU A 44 11.69 8.01 11.16
CA GLU A 44 11.77 6.60 11.54
C GLU A 44 11.58 5.81 10.24
N PRO A 45 12.36 4.74 9.98
CA PRO A 45 12.11 3.88 8.85
C PRO A 45 10.67 3.40 8.99
N THR A 46 9.76 4.04 8.25
CA THR A 46 8.41 3.52 8.12
C THR A 46 8.63 2.09 7.66
N PRO A 47 8.16 1.06 8.38
CA PRO A 47 8.14 -0.26 7.82
C PRO A 47 7.39 -0.07 6.51
N GLU A 48 8.11 -0.17 5.39
CA GLU A 48 7.50 -0.11 4.08
C GLU A 48 6.33 -1.07 4.19
N LYS A 49 5.09 -0.57 4.00
CA LYS A 49 3.96 -1.49 3.86
C LYS A 49 4.46 -2.54 2.88
N PRO A 50 4.55 -3.83 3.25
CA PRO A 50 5.22 -4.81 2.44
C PRO A 50 4.67 -4.64 1.04
N LYS A 51 5.55 -4.26 0.10
CA LYS A 51 5.15 -4.07 -1.29
C LYS A 51 4.38 -5.34 -1.63
N ARG A 52 3.11 -5.18 -2.03
CA ARG A 52 2.30 -6.29 -2.55
C ARG A 52 2.81 -6.63 -3.95
N ASP A 53 4.10 -6.87 -4.04
CA ASP A 53 4.82 -7.17 -5.24
C ASP A 53 4.93 -8.69 -5.29
N VAL A 54 4.03 -9.26 -6.08
CA VAL A 54 3.98 -10.69 -6.34
C VAL A 54 4.79 -11.04 -7.59
N SER A 55 5.51 -10.09 -8.19
CA SER A 55 6.31 -10.33 -9.40
C SER A 55 7.36 -11.41 -9.18
N ALA A 56 7.87 -11.56 -7.96
CA ALA A 56 8.79 -12.62 -7.59
C ALA A 56 8.19 -14.04 -7.70
N PHE A 57 6.86 -14.18 -7.74
CA PHE A 57 6.17 -15.47 -7.84
C PHE A 57 5.66 -15.77 -9.26
N VAL A 58 5.85 -14.86 -10.21
CA VAL A 58 5.40 -15.06 -11.61
C VAL A 58 6.41 -15.91 -12.36
N GLY A 59 5.97 -17.05 -12.91
CA GLY A 59 6.80 -17.89 -13.79
C GLY A 59 7.86 -18.73 -13.08
N VAL A 60 7.75 -18.93 -11.76
CA VAL A 60 8.71 -19.71 -10.97
C VAL A 60 8.55 -21.23 -11.17
N TRP A 61 7.38 -21.66 -11.61
CA TRP A 61 7.07 -23.08 -11.74
C TRP A 61 7.66 -23.67 -13.01
N THR A 62 8.29 -24.82 -12.86
CA THR A 62 8.65 -25.66 -13.99
C THR A 62 7.40 -26.33 -14.59
N PRO A 63 7.45 -26.76 -15.87
CA PRO A 63 6.33 -27.47 -16.48
C PRO A 63 5.94 -28.74 -15.73
N GLU A 64 6.90 -29.44 -15.13
CA GLU A 64 6.68 -30.67 -14.37
C GLU A 64 5.91 -30.40 -13.06
N GLU A 65 6.28 -29.34 -12.34
CA GLU A 65 5.58 -28.90 -11.13
C GLU A 65 4.14 -28.45 -11.43
N ALA A 66 3.93 -27.77 -12.56
CA ALA A 66 2.59 -27.38 -13.01
C ALA A 66 1.69 -28.59 -13.26
N VAL A 67 2.20 -29.62 -13.97
CA VAL A 67 1.45 -30.85 -14.24
C VAL A 67 1.16 -31.63 -12.95
N ALA A 68 2.14 -31.78 -12.07
CA ALA A 68 1.96 -32.49 -10.80
C ALA A 68 0.89 -31.81 -9.92
N PHE A 69 0.91 -30.47 -9.88
CA PHE A 69 -0.10 -29.71 -9.17
C PHE A 69 -1.50 -29.87 -9.79
N GLU A 70 -1.64 -29.77 -11.11
CA GLU A 70 -2.93 -29.95 -11.77
C GLU A 70 -3.55 -31.33 -11.51
N GLN A 71 -2.72 -32.38 -11.48
CA GLN A 71 -3.15 -33.73 -11.12
C GLN A 71 -3.63 -33.80 -9.67
N SER A 72 -2.90 -33.17 -8.73
CA SER A 72 -3.30 -33.12 -7.33
C SER A 72 -4.63 -32.37 -7.10
N GLN A 73 -4.91 -31.37 -7.95
CA GLN A 73 -6.12 -30.54 -7.88
C GLN A 73 -7.35 -31.18 -8.55
N ALA A 74 -7.18 -32.28 -9.30
CA ALA A 74 -8.26 -32.90 -10.07
C ALA A 74 -9.47 -33.31 -9.22
N VAL A 75 -9.22 -33.72 -7.96
CA VAL A 75 -10.28 -34.12 -7.01
C VAL A 75 -11.18 -32.93 -6.64
N PHE A 76 -10.65 -31.72 -6.60
CA PHE A 76 -11.39 -30.51 -6.23
C PHE A 76 -12.10 -29.84 -7.42
N LYS A 77 -11.88 -30.31 -8.65
CA LYS A 77 -12.53 -29.75 -9.86
C LYS A 77 -13.98 -30.21 -10.01
N LYS A 78 -14.41 -31.23 -9.28
CA LYS A 78 -15.80 -31.70 -9.30
C LYS A 78 -16.59 -30.98 -8.20
N VAL A 79 -17.56 -30.18 -8.59
CA VAL A 79 -18.50 -29.54 -7.65
C VAL A 79 -19.47 -30.62 -7.17
N ASP A 80 -19.57 -30.79 -5.86
CA ASP A 80 -20.59 -31.62 -5.23
C ASP A 80 -21.81 -30.76 -4.91
N GLU A 81 -22.84 -30.86 -5.75
CA GLU A 81 -24.09 -30.10 -5.61
C GLU A 81 -24.85 -30.44 -4.31
N ALA A 82 -24.65 -31.65 -3.76
CA ALA A 82 -25.26 -32.05 -2.49
C ALA A 82 -24.63 -31.35 -1.28
N MET A 83 -23.43 -30.78 -1.42
CA MET A 83 -22.76 -30.02 -0.36
C MET A 83 -23.29 -28.56 -0.28
N TRP A 84 -24.07 -28.11 -1.27
CA TRP A 84 -24.59 -26.75 -1.38
C TRP A 84 -26.09 -26.61 -1.04
N SER A 85 -26.75 -27.72 -0.69
CA SER A 85 -28.14 -27.76 -0.18
C SER A 85 -28.18 -27.80 1.34
#